data_AF-A0A2A9N6V3-F1
#
_entry.id   AF-A0A2A9N6V3-F1
#
_cell.length_a   1.000
_cell.length_b   1.000
_cell.length_c   1.000
_cell.angle_alpha   90.00
_cell.angle_beta   90.00
_cell.angle_gamma   90.00
#
_symmetry.space_group_name_H-M   'P 1'
#
loop_
_entity.id
_entity.type
_entity.pdbx_description
1 polymer ?
#
loop_
_entity_poly.entity_id
_entity_poly.type
_entity_poly.pdbx_seq_one_letter_code
_entity_poly.pdbx_strand_id
1 'polypeptide(L)'
;MSTACTHIQADPDISGIGIRINIYVTTLLLALVPNIPPMAPLINALTANAGISGAALLITALIEAGKHQLPLYHAIFIIHSLLFFFGTEHITFCMVFSYDLVLLFDGFAMYVWATAPKFGPSSECNDQIKYIILFAIQSACNGWVA
;
A
#
# COMPACT_ATOMS: atom_id res chain seq x y z
N MET A 1 2.90 21.97 -19.45
CA MET A 1 2.43 21.22 -18.26
C MET A 1 0.95 21.51 -18.10
N SER A 2 0.09 20.50 -18.27
CA SER A 2 -1.36 20.69 -18.13
C SER A 2 -1.69 20.85 -16.64
N THR A 3 -2.43 21.91 -16.29
CA THR A 3 -2.91 22.19 -14.93
C THR A 3 -3.77 21.05 -14.35
N ALA A 4 -4.28 20.17 -15.20
CA ALA A 4 -5.07 18.99 -14.84
C ALA A 4 -4.32 17.99 -13.93
N CYS A 5 -2.99 17.89 -14.02
CA CYS A 5 -2.21 16.87 -13.30
C CYS A 5 -1.70 17.31 -11.92
N THR A 6 -2.02 18.54 -11.49
CA THR A 6 -1.45 19.12 -10.26
C THR A 6 -2.25 18.80 -8.99
N HIS A 7 -3.48 18.29 -9.13
CA HIS A 7 -4.38 18.05 -8.01
C HIS A 7 -5.00 16.64 -8.07
N ILE A 8 -4.26 15.64 -7.60
CA ILE A 8 -4.81 14.31 -7.33
C ILE A 8 -5.62 14.42 -6.04
N GLN A 9 -6.94 14.37 -6.14
CA GLN A 9 -7.82 14.44 -4.98
C GLN A 9 -7.56 13.25 -4.05
N ALA A 10 -7.25 13.54 -2.79
CA ALA A 10 -7.03 12.52 -1.77
C ALA A 10 -8.35 11.81 -1.47
N ASP A 11 -8.33 10.48 -1.55
CA ASP A 11 -9.44 9.66 -1.09
C ASP A 11 -9.34 9.49 0.44
N PRO A 12 -10.36 9.91 1.23
CA PRO A 12 -10.34 9.76 2.68
C PRO A 12 -10.31 8.28 3.14
N ASP A 13 -10.80 7.34 2.33
CA ASP A 13 -10.86 5.92 2.65
C ASP A 13 -9.55 5.18 2.36
N ILE A 14 -8.61 5.83 1.67
CA ILE A 14 -7.29 5.26 1.34
C ILE A 14 -6.17 6.04 2.00
N SER A 15 -6.27 7.37 1.96
CA SER A 15 -5.24 8.29 2.41
C SER A 15 -5.75 9.30 3.45
N GLY A 16 -6.89 9.02 4.08
CA GLY A 16 -7.43 9.83 5.15
C GLY A 16 -6.52 9.89 6.37
N ILE A 17 -6.77 10.89 7.20
CA ILE A 17 -5.94 11.18 8.38
C ILE A 17 -5.89 9.99 9.36
N GLY A 18 -7.01 9.26 9.53
CA GLY A 18 -7.06 8.09 10.40
C GLY A 18 -6.15 6.95 9.93
N ILE A 19 -6.14 6.66 8.62
CA ILE A 19 -5.29 5.63 8.01
C ILE A 19 -3.82 6.01 8.16
N ARG A 20 -3.48 7.26 7.87
CA ARG A 20 -2.10 7.76 8.02
C ARG A 20 -1.61 7.66 9.45
N ILE A 21 -2.42 8.10 10.43
CA ILE A 21 -2.07 8.01 11.85
C ILE A 21 -1.86 6.56 12.26
N ASN A 22 -2.77 5.67 11.88
CA ASN A 22 -2.68 4.25 12.21
C ASN A 22 -1.40 3.60 11.63
N ILE A 23 -1.09 3.87 10.36
CA ILE A 23 0.14 3.41 9.70
C ILE A 23 1.36 3.96 10.44
N TYR A 24 1.46 5.28 10.65
CA TYR A 24 2.63 5.90 11.26
C TYR A 24 2.88 5.42 12.69
N VAL A 25 1.84 5.33 13.51
CA VAL A 25 1.96 4.88 14.90
C VAL A 25 2.32 3.40 14.96
N THR A 26 1.64 2.55 14.17
CA THR A 26 1.92 1.10 14.16
C THR A 26 3.33 0.82 13.67
N THR A 27 3.75 1.47 12.58
CA THR A 27 5.12 1.35 12.04
C THR A 27 6.18 1.84 13.03
N LEU A 28 5.95 2.99 13.68
CA LEU A 28 6.90 3.51 14.67
C LEU A 28 7.02 2.58 15.87
N LEU A 29 5.91 2.06 16.37
CA LEU A 29 5.92 1.12 17.51
C LEU A 29 6.60 -0.20 17.14
N LEU A 30 6.34 -0.75 15.95
CA LEU A 30 7.03 -1.95 15.47
C LEU A 30 8.54 -1.73 15.28
N ALA A 31 8.97 -0.52 14.90
CA ALA A 31 10.38 -0.19 14.75
C ALA A 31 11.11 0.05 16.08
N LEU A 32 10.41 0.58 17.09
CA LEU A 32 11.00 0.92 18.41
C LEU A 32 10.92 -0.21 19.42
N VAL A 33 9.88 -1.06 19.36
CA VAL A 33 9.67 -2.13 20.33
C VAL A 33 10.64 -3.28 20.04
N PRO A 34 11.54 -3.64 20.97
CA PRO A 34 12.46 -4.75 20.76
C PRO A 34 11.70 -6.08 20.75
N ASN A 35 12.11 -6.98 19.85
CA ASN A 35 11.55 -8.32 19.76
C ASN A 35 12.09 -9.23 20.88
N ILE A 36 11.58 -9.01 22.10
CA ILE A 36 11.90 -9.79 23.30
C ILE A 36 10.64 -10.50 23.82
N PRO A 37 10.75 -11.67 24.48
CA PRO A 37 9.58 -12.43 24.94
C PRO A 37 8.56 -11.63 25.77
N PRO A 38 8.95 -10.68 26.65
CA PRO A 38 7.99 -9.85 27.39
C PRO A 38 7.13 -8.93 26.49
N MET A 39 7.63 -8.56 25.31
CA MET A 39 6.95 -7.65 24.37
C MET A 39 6.13 -8.39 23.31
N ALA A 40 6.17 -9.73 23.30
CA ALA A 40 5.38 -10.56 22.39
C ALA A 40 3.87 -10.21 22.32
N PRO A 41 3.15 -9.95 23.44
CA PRO A 41 1.72 -9.60 23.34
C PRO A 41 1.50 -8.26 22.63
N LEU A 42 2.39 -7.28 22.83
CA LEU A 42 2.32 -5.99 22.16
C LEU A 42 2.63 -6.12 20.67
N ILE A 43 3.69 -6.86 20.32
CA ILE A 43 4.08 -7.10 18.93
C ILE A 43 2.95 -7.85 18.19
N ASN A 44 2.37 -8.88 18.79
CA ASN A 44 1.25 -9.61 18.19
C ASN A 44 0.04 -8.71 17.95
N ALA A 45 -0.29 -7.82 18.89
CA ALA A 45 -1.37 -6.85 18.71
C ALA A 45 -1.09 -5.85 17.59
N LEU A 46 0.15 -5.34 17.51
CA LEU A 46 0.57 -4.41 16.45
C LEU A 46 0.57 -5.09 15.08
N THR A 47 1.07 -6.32 14.99
CA THR A 47 1.07 -7.11 13.75
C THR A 47 -0.35 -7.47 13.31
N ALA A 48 -1.23 -7.86 14.25
CA ALA A 48 -2.63 -8.10 13.93
C ALA A 48 -3.34 -6.83 13.43
N ASN A 49 -3.10 -5.69 14.07
CA ASN A 49 -3.64 -4.39 13.65
C ASN A 49 -3.15 -4.01 12.25
N ALA A 50 -1.85 -4.15 11.98
CA ALA A 50 -1.26 -3.93 10.66
C ALA A 50 -1.87 -4.84 9.60
N GLY A 51 -2.04 -6.13 9.90
CA GLY A 51 -2.66 -7.11 9.00
C GLY A 51 -4.11 -6.77 8.65
N ILE A 52 -4.94 -6.46 9.65
CA ILE A 52 -6.35 -6.07 9.43
C ILE A 52 -6.44 -4.77 8.62
N SER A 53 -5.61 -3.78 8.95
CA SER A 53 -5.56 -2.49 8.25
C SER A 53 -5.11 -2.64 6.80
N GLY A 54 -4.10 -3.48 6.56
CA GLY A 54 -3.64 -3.83 5.21
C GLY A 54 -4.70 -4.55 4.41
N ALA A 55 -5.35 -5.57 4.99
CA ALA A 55 -6.44 -6.29 4.33
C ALA A 55 -7.60 -5.37 3.93
N ALA A 56 -8.00 -4.45 4.81
CA ALA A 56 -9.02 -3.45 4.51
C ALA A 56 -8.60 -2.55 3.33
N LEU A 57 -7.36 -2.04 3.35
CA LEU A 57 -6.81 -1.22 2.25
C LEU A 57 -6.78 -1.97 0.91
N LEU A 58 -6.42 -3.26 0.93
CA LEU A 58 -6.39 -4.08 -0.27
C LEU A 58 -7.80 -4.29 -0.84
N ILE A 59 -8.79 -4.56 0.01
CA ILE A 59 -10.19 -4.69 -0.41
C ILE A 59 -10.69 -3.37 -1.01
N THR A 60 -10.43 -2.24 -0.35
CA THR A 60 -10.77 -0.91 -0.89
C THR A 60 -10.10 -0.68 -2.25
N ALA A 61 -8.81 -1.02 -2.38
CA ALA A 61 -8.07 -0.90 -3.64
C ALA A 61 -8.72 -1.69 -4.76
N LEU A 62 -9.12 -2.95 -4.51
CA LEU A 62 -9.77 -3.79 -5.50
C LEU A 62 -11.13 -3.21 -5.93
N ILE A 63 -11.93 -2.77 -4.98
CA ILE A 63 -13.27 -2.21 -5.26
C ILE A 63 -13.12 -0.94 -6.10
N GLU A 64 -12.23 -0.03 -5.70
CA GLU A 64 -12.03 1.25 -6.40
C GLU A 64 -11.30 1.07 -7.75
N ALA A 65 -10.41 0.09 -7.87
CA ALA A 65 -9.80 -0.28 -9.14
C ALA A 65 -10.83 -0.87 -10.10
N GLY A 66 -11.74 -1.73 -9.62
CA GLY A 66 -12.83 -2.30 -10.40
C GLY A 66 -13.83 -1.26 -10.91
N LYS A 67 -14.00 -0.15 -10.19
CA LYS A 67 -14.81 1.01 -10.63
C LYS A 67 -14.06 1.96 -11.57
N HIS A 68 -12.78 1.72 -11.86
CA HIS A 68 -11.90 2.66 -12.57
C HIS A 68 -11.80 4.04 -11.90
N GLN A 69 -12.02 4.12 -10.58
CA GLN A 69 -11.97 5.35 -9.80
C GLN A 69 -10.66 5.51 -9.03
N LEU A 70 -9.88 4.44 -8.90
CA LEU A 70 -8.58 4.46 -8.23
C LEU A 70 -7.50 5.10 -9.13
N PRO A 71 -6.93 6.26 -8.76
CA PRO A 71 -5.79 6.83 -9.49
C PRO A 71 -4.50 6.06 -9.17
N LEU A 72 -3.55 6.08 -10.10
CA LEU A 72 -2.29 5.33 -9.99
C LEU A 72 -1.50 5.68 -8.71
N TYR A 73 -1.52 6.94 -8.27
CA TYR A 73 -0.87 7.36 -7.03
C TYR A 73 -1.39 6.60 -5.80
N HIS A 74 -2.70 6.46 -5.67
CA HIS A 74 -3.30 5.76 -4.53
C HIS A 74 -3.02 4.25 -4.61
N ALA A 75 -3.04 3.66 -5.81
CA ALA A 75 -2.66 2.26 -6.00
C ALA A 75 -1.21 1.99 -5.58
N ILE A 76 -0.26 2.85 -5.99
CA ILE A 76 1.15 2.74 -5.60
C ILE A 76 1.32 2.90 -4.08
N PHE A 77 0.62 3.84 -3.46
CA PHE A 77 0.66 4.03 -2.00
C PHE A 77 0.22 2.77 -1.25
N ILE A 78 -0.87 2.13 -1.69
CA ILE A 78 -1.36 0.88 -1.08
C ILE A 78 -0.35 -0.25 -1.27
N ILE A 79 0.21 -0.39 -2.49
CA ILE A 79 1.20 -1.43 -2.78
C ILE A 79 2.42 -1.32 -1.85
N HIS A 80 2.95 -0.11 -1.67
CA HIS A 80 4.11 0.12 -0.82
C HIS A 80 3.78 -0.06 0.67
N SER A 81 2.61 0.41 1.11
CA SER A 81 2.17 0.23 2.50
C SER A 81 2.00 -1.25 2.84
N LEU A 82 1.45 -2.04 1.92
CA LEU A 82 1.31 -3.49 2.08
C LEU A 82 2.65 -4.22 2.06
N LEU A 83 3.56 -3.86 1.15
CA LEU A 83 4.91 -4.41 1.11
C LEU A 83 5.62 -4.24 2.47
N PHE A 84 5.48 -3.07 3.10
CA PHE A 84 6.05 -2.81 4.41
C PHE A 84 5.48 -3.74 5.50
N PHE A 85 4.16 -3.97 5.51
CA PHE A 85 3.53 -4.83 6.50
C PHE A 85 3.78 -6.32 6.28
N PHE A 86 3.95 -6.78 5.03
CA PHE A 86 4.30 -8.17 4.74
C PHE A 86 5.79 -8.49 4.97
N GLY A 87 6.67 -7.50 4.93
CA GLY A 87 8.12 -7.68 5.15
C GLY A 87 8.53 -7.94 6.60
N THR A 88 7.64 -7.69 7.58
CA THR A 88 7.90 -8.02 8.99
C THR A 88 7.38 -9.41 9.28
N GLU A 89 8.27 -10.40 9.26
CA GLU A 89 7.95 -11.82 9.43
C GLU A 89 7.39 -12.15 10.82
N HIS A 90 6.09 -11.99 11.05
CA HIS A 90 5.35 -12.68 12.11
C HIS A 90 3.90 -12.91 11.69
N ILE A 91 3.70 -13.56 10.54
CA ILE A 91 2.36 -13.99 10.11
C ILE A 91 2.10 -15.40 10.61
N THR A 92 1.49 -15.50 11.79
CA THR A 92 0.76 -16.70 12.15
C THR A 92 -0.54 -16.30 12.81
N PHE A 93 -1.56 -16.04 11.99
CA PHE A 93 -2.92 -16.49 12.27
C PHE A 93 -3.72 -16.50 10.96
N CYS A 94 -4.22 -17.69 10.58
CA CYS A 94 -4.90 -18.07 9.32
C CYS A 94 -4.02 -18.15 8.06
N MET A 95 -3.22 -19.22 7.92
CA MET A 95 -2.39 -19.51 6.74
C MET A 95 -3.14 -19.46 5.40
N VAL A 96 -4.43 -19.85 5.35
CA VAL A 96 -5.23 -19.80 4.11
C VAL A 96 -5.62 -18.36 3.75
N PHE A 97 -6.20 -17.62 4.70
CA PHE A 97 -6.52 -16.19 4.48
C PHE A 97 -5.27 -15.36 4.20
N SER A 98 -4.13 -15.69 4.81
CA SER A 98 -2.86 -15.00 4.53
C SER A 98 -2.34 -15.30 3.14
N TYR A 99 -2.39 -16.57 2.69
CA TYR A 99 -1.84 -16.96 1.39
C TYR A 99 -2.68 -16.40 0.24
N ASP A 100 -4.00 -16.52 0.33
CA ASP A 100 -4.92 -15.97 -0.68
C ASP A 100 -4.79 -14.44 -0.78
N LEU A 101 -4.59 -13.77 0.37
CA LEU A 101 -4.46 -12.32 0.41
C LEU A 101 -3.10 -11.85 -0.14
N VAL A 102 -2.03 -12.61 0.07
CA VAL A 102 -0.72 -12.37 -0.56
C VAL A 102 -0.81 -12.57 -2.08
N LEU A 103 -1.39 -13.68 -2.56
CA LEU A 103 -1.58 -13.90 -4.00
C LEU A 103 -2.43 -12.80 -4.65
N LEU A 104 -3.48 -12.36 -3.95
CA LEU A 104 -4.34 -11.30 -4.41
C LEU A 104 -3.60 -9.95 -4.44
N PHE A 105 -2.78 -9.67 -3.44
CA PHE A 105 -1.88 -8.51 -3.42
C PHE A 105 -0.88 -8.56 -4.58
N ASP A 106 -0.20 -9.68 -4.79
CA ASP A 106 0.78 -9.85 -5.87
C ASP A 106 0.11 -9.69 -7.24
N GLY A 107 -1.06 -10.31 -7.44
CA GLY A 107 -1.85 -10.16 -8.65
C GLY A 107 -2.30 -8.72 -8.89
N PHE A 108 -2.78 -8.04 -7.84
CA PHE A 108 -3.15 -6.63 -7.90
C PHE A 108 -1.95 -5.74 -8.24
N ALA A 109 -0.81 -5.96 -7.59
CA ALA A 109 0.42 -5.24 -7.86
C ALA A 109 0.84 -5.45 -9.32
N MET A 110 0.94 -6.69 -9.79
CA MET A 110 1.28 -7.01 -11.19
C MET A 110 0.33 -6.32 -12.17
N TYR A 111 -0.98 -6.34 -11.90
CA TYR A 111 -1.98 -5.65 -12.70
C TYR A 111 -1.74 -4.14 -12.78
N VAL A 112 -1.55 -3.48 -11.64
CA VAL A 112 -1.29 -2.03 -11.57
C VAL A 112 -0.04 -1.67 -12.37
N TRP A 113 1.06 -2.41 -12.20
CA TRP A 113 2.31 -2.13 -12.91
C TRP A 113 2.23 -2.44 -14.40
N ALA A 114 1.60 -3.55 -14.79
CA ALA A 114 1.40 -3.90 -16.20
C ALA A 114 0.51 -2.88 -16.94
N THR A 115 -0.38 -2.19 -16.21
CA THR A 115 -1.29 -1.20 -16.77
C THR A 115 -0.92 0.24 -16.38
N ALA A 116 0.23 0.48 -15.74
CA ALA A 116 0.58 1.76 -15.14
C ALA A 116 0.41 2.97 -16.08
N PRO A 117 0.83 2.95 -17.35
CA PRO A 117 0.63 4.10 -18.26
C PRO A 117 -0.84 4.43 -18.54
N LYS A 118 -1.75 3.46 -18.36
CA LYS A 118 -3.19 3.58 -18.67
C LYS A 118 -4.08 3.43 -17.43
N PHE A 119 -3.49 3.33 -16.25
CA PHE A 119 -4.20 3.00 -15.03
C PHE A 119 -5.00 4.19 -14.49
N GLY A 120 -6.26 3.93 -14.13
CA GLY A 120 -7.11 4.89 -13.44
C GLY A 120 -7.69 6.00 -14.33
N PRO A 121 -8.47 6.92 -13.73
CA PRO A 121 -9.28 7.90 -14.46
C PRO A 121 -8.48 9.06 -15.08
N SER A 122 -7.22 9.27 -14.66
CA SER A 122 -6.37 10.37 -15.12
C SER A 122 -5.06 9.85 -15.70
N SER A 123 -5.17 8.89 -16.62
CA SER A 123 -4.03 8.18 -17.20
C SER A 123 -3.02 9.11 -17.88
N GLU A 124 -3.44 10.25 -18.42
CA GLU A 124 -2.55 11.25 -19.03
C GLU A 124 -1.55 11.88 -18.04
N CYS A 125 -1.77 11.72 -16.74
CA CYS A 125 -0.92 12.26 -15.69
C CYS A 125 0.04 11.22 -15.09
N ASN A 126 -0.07 9.95 -15.48
CA ASN A 126 0.67 8.86 -14.83
C ASN A 126 2.19 8.99 -15.01
N ASP A 127 2.65 9.53 -16.13
CA ASP A 127 4.08 9.77 -16.41
C ASP A 127 4.72 10.81 -15.47
N GLN A 128 3.90 11.61 -14.78
CA GLN A 128 4.36 12.63 -13.82
C GLN A 128 4.46 12.09 -12.40
N ILE A 129 3.91 10.90 -12.13
CA ILE A 129 3.90 10.31 -10.79
C ILE A 129 5.28 9.75 -10.50
N LYS A 130 5.93 10.34 -9.48
CA LYS A 130 7.23 9.94 -8.98
C LYS A 130 7.14 9.62 -7.50
N TYR A 131 7.90 8.63 -7.07
CA TYR A 131 7.94 8.17 -5.69
C TYR A 131 9.39 7.84 -5.31
N ILE A 132 9.67 7.78 -4.01
CA ILE A 132 11.03 7.59 -3.51
C ILE A 132 11.15 6.18 -2.94
N ILE A 133 12.03 5.36 -3.51
CA ILE A 133 12.44 4.08 -2.94
C ILE A 133 13.92 4.19 -2.59
N LEU A 134 14.30 3.86 -1.35
CA LEU A 134 15.72 3.75 -0.93
C LEU A 134 16.58 4.95 -1.38
N PHE A 135 16.06 6.16 -1.19
CA PHE A 135 16.71 7.44 -1.57
C PHE A 135 16.82 7.73 -3.08
N ALA A 136 16.27 6.87 -3.94
CA ALA A 136 16.17 7.10 -5.39
C ALA A 136 14.76 7.53 -5.79
N ILE A 137 14.67 8.49 -6.73
CA ILE A 137 13.40 8.92 -7.32
C ILE A 137 13.07 7.97 -8.48
N GLN A 138 11.94 7.30 -8.37
CA GLN A 138 11.45 6.35 -9.36
C GLN A 138 10.18 6.85 -10.05
N SER A 139 10.06 6.52 -11.34
CA SER A 139 8.86 6.79 -12.13
C SER A 139 7.85 5.66 -11.98
N ALA A 140 6.59 6.01 -11.75
CA ALA A 140 5.48 5.06 -11.66
C ALA A 140 5.27 4.21 -12.93
N CYS A 141 5.74 4.67 -14.09
CA CYS A 141 5.61 3.94 -15.35
C CYS A 141 6.79 3.00 -15.63
N ASN A 142 7.88 3.06 -14.86
CA ASN A 142 9.08 2.23 -15.09
C ASN A 142 9.04 0.87 -14.37
N GLY A 143 7.98 0.58 -13.61
CA GLY A 143 7.85 -0.69 -12.88
C GLY A 143 8.74 -0.79 -11.65
N TRP A 144 8.72 -1.97 -11.00
CA TRP A 144 9.52 -2.31 -9.81
C TRP A 144 11.05 -2.25 -10.00
N VAL A 145 11.54 -2.01 -11.23
CA VAL A 145 12.95 -2.10 -11.57
C VAL A 145 13.36 -0.90 -12.42
N ALA A 146 13.93 0.10 -11.76
CA ALA A 146 14.95 0.95 -12.35
C ALA A 146 16.03 1.24 -11.30
#